data_AF-A0A7Y2PIV6-F1
#
_entry.id   AF-A0A7Y2PIV6-F1
#
_cell.length_a   1.000
_cell.length_b   1.000
_cell.length_c   1.000
_cell.angle_alpha   90.00
_cell.angle_beta   90.00
_cell.angle_gamma   90.00
#
_symmetry.space_group_name_H-M   'P 1'
#
loop_
_entity.id
_entity.type
_entity.pdbx_description
1 polymer ?
#
loop_
_entity_poly.entity_id
_entity_poly.type
_entity_poly.pdbx_seq_one_letter_code
_entity_poly.pdbx_strand_id
1 'polypeptide(L)'
;PDPKITQAWLDEYEPRLRAAIKDTNLQLERRESLLVIVASADSSFKATRPDLLMPSMLGPFTRVAKVVEGDPKTAVLVLGHADATGAMAANTRLSLDRAKSVAAIFRMSGLQSNRLTLRGMGSVMPRAANDSNEGRALNRRVEILMTPQATMVALVSKYSQPALSPSDLVAVQPAVAPSIAKKAAAPAKKAVVAKKGAPAKAPAKKAVKAAPAKKPVVAKADTSKKVAANDQAKN
;
A
#
# COMPACT_ATOMS: atom_id res chain seq x y z
N PRO A 1 -13.51 17.40 -19.13
CA PRO A 1 -12.73 18.63 -18.88
C PRO A 1 -12.18 19.17 -20.21
N ASP A 2 -11.90 20.47 -20.31
CA ASP A 2 -11.23 21.01 -21.50
C ASP A 2 -9.80 20.44 -21.58
N PRO A 3 -9.42 19.76 -22.69
CA PRO A 3 -8.06 19.24 -22.84
C PRO A 3 -7.00 20.35 -22.79
N LYS A 4 -7.30 21.58 -23.25
CA LYS A 4 -6.34 22.71 -23.24
C LYS A 4 -6.00 23.17 -21.83
N ILE A 5 -7.03 23.34 -20.98
CA ILE A 5 -6.84 23.67 -19.55
C ILE A 5 -6.02 22.57 -18.87
N THR A 6 -6.25 21.32 -19.24
CA THR A 6 -5.55 20.18 -18.66
C THR A 6 -4.09 20.11 -19.13
N GLN A 7 -3.79 20.35 -20.41
CA GLN A 7 -2.39 20.40 -20.90
C GLN A 7 -1.61 21.56 -20.28
N ALA A 8 -2.19 22.77 -20.20
CA ALA A 8 -1.54 23.90 -19.54
C ALA A 8 -1.22 23.62 -18.06
N TRP A 9 -2.12 22.91 -17.36
CA TRP A 9 -1.87 22.44 -16.00
C TRP A 9 -0.72 21.41 -15.94
N LEU A 10 -0.65 20.46 -16.89
CA LEU A 10 0.46 19.51 -16.94
C LEU A 10 1.80 20.24 -17.10
N ASP A 11 1.88 21.19 -18.02
CA ASP A 11 3.12 21.92 -18.35
C ASP A 11 3.58 22.84 -17.20
N GLU A 12 2.66 23.40 -16.42
CA GLU A 12 2.98 24.19 -15.22
C GLU A 12 3.46 23.30 -14.05
N TYR A 13 2.84 22.13 -13.86
CA TYR A 13 3.09 21.28 -12.67
C TYR A 13 4.26 20.31 -12.85
N GLU A 14 4.49 19.78 -14.06
CA GLU A 14 5.57 18.84 -14.34
C GLU A 14 6.95 19.32 -13.85
N PRO A 15 7.42 20.56 -14.14
CA PRO A 15 8.71 21.04 -13.63
C PRO A 15 8.73 21.20 -12.11
N ARG A 16 7.62 21.64 -11.49
CA ARG A 16 7.51 21.78 -10.02
C ARG A 16 7.61 20.43 -9.31
N LEU A 17 6.92 19.41 -9.82
CA LEU A 17 6.99 18.04 -9.30
C LEU A 17 8.37 17.43 -9.55
N ARG A 18 8.96 17.64 -10.73
CA ARG A 18 10.31 17.17 -11.05
C ARG A 18 11.36 17.76 -10.10
N ALA A 19 11.24 19.04 -9.74
CA ALA A 19 12.06 19.66 -8.70
C ALA A 19 11.78 19.08 -7.30
N ALA A 20 10.51 18.84 -6.95
CA ALA A 20 10.15 18.26 -5.65
C ALA A 20 10.69 16.83 -5.44
N ILE A 21 10.73 16.00 -6.49
CA ILE A 21 11.28 14.63 -6.43
C ILE A 21 12.77 14.53 -6.76
N LYS A 22 13.46 15.65 -7.01
CA LYS A 22 14.89 15.67 -7.30
C LYS A 22 15.69 14.97 -6.18
N ASP A 23 16.70 14.21 -6.60
CA ASP A 23 17.62 13.46 -5.73
C ASP A 23 16.90 12.35 -4.92
N THR A 24 15.87 11.73 -5.52
CA THR A 24 15.09 10.62 -4.93
C THR A 24 14.79 9.51 -5.94
N ASN A 25 14.37 8.35 -5.44
CA ASN A 25 13.96 7.19 -6.24
C ASN A 25 12.47 7.24 -6.69
N LEU A 26 11.82 8.40 -6.59
CA LEU A 26 10.46 8.62 -7.12
C LEU A 26 10.54 8.88 -8.63
N GLN A 27 9.62 8.29 -9.39
CA GLN A 27 9.49 8.51 -10.83
C GLN A 27 8.32 9.45 -11.11
N LEU A 28 8.45 10.34 -12.09
CA LEU A 28 7.35 11.17 -12.60
C LEU A 28 6.97 10.69 -14.00
N GLU A 29 5.71 10.34 -14.19
CA GLU A 29 5.13 9.91 -15.46
C GLU A 29 3.98 10.85 -15.84
N ARG A 30 4.01 11.39 -17.07
CA ARG A 30 2.87 12.10 -17.66
C ARG A 30 1.96 11.08 -18.35
N ARG A 31 0.69 10.98 -17.97
CA ARG A 31 -0.28 10.04 -18.56
C ARG A 31 -1.52 10.81 -19.02
N GLU A 32 -1.70 10.97 -20.32
CA GLU A 32 -2.85 11.66 -20.97
C GLU A 32 -3.16 13.08 -20.44
N SER A 33 -3.86 13.15 -19.30
CA SER A 33 -4.48 14.32 -18.67
C SER A 33 -4.14 14.43 -17.17
N LEU A 34 -3.14 13.70 -16.69
CA LEU A 34 -2.70 13.69 -15.30
C LEU A 34 -1.19 13.43 -15.15
N LEU A 35 -0.63 13.87 -14.02
CA LEU A 35 0.74 13.55 -13.61
C LEU A 35 0.67 12.42 -12.57
N VAL A 36 1.55 11.44 -12.70
CA VAL A 36 1.69 10.32 -11.76
C VAL A 36 3.08 10.34 -11.15
N ILE A 37 3.16 10.42 -9.83
CA ILE A 37 4.39 10.09 -9.12
C ILE A 37 4.32 8.62 -8.70
N VAL A 38 5.26 7.82 -9.21
CA VAL A 38 5.37 6.38 -8.92
C VAL A 38 6.45 6.17 -7.88
N ALA A 39 6.06 5.60 -6.75
CA ALA A 39 6.95 5.20 -5.66
C ALA A 39 7.06 3.67 -5.63
N SER A 40 8.24 3.11 -5.90
CA SER A 40 8.48 1.68 -5.70
C SER A 40 8.36 1.33 -4.22
N ALA A 41 7.64 0.26 -3.89
CA ALA A 41 7.41 -0.11 -2.50
C ALA A 41 8.71 -0.54 -1.80
N ASP A 42 9.62 -1.18 -2.53
CA ASP A 42 10.85 -1.78 -2.00
C ASP A 42 11.87 -0.72 -1.55
N SER A 43 11.87 0.46 -2.19
CA SER A 43 12.69 1.61 -1.80
C SER A 43 11.96 2.58 -0.86
N SER A 44 10.63 2.60 -0.88
CA SER A 44 9.84 3.61 -0.14
C SER A 44 9.38 3.16 1.26
N PHE A 45 9.23 1.85 1.49
CA PHE A 45 8.69 1.28 2.73
C PHE A 45 9.69 0.34 3.40
N LYS A 46 9.51 0.09 4.70
CA LYS A 46 10.39 -0.80 5.46
C LYS A 46 10.12 -2.26 5.10
N ALA A 47 11.15 -3.04 4.77
CA ALA A 47 11.01 -4.47 4.47
C ALA A 47 10.32 -5.28 5.61
N THR A 48 10.57 -4.92 6.87
CA THR A 48 9.94 -5.57 8.05
C THR A 48 8.52 -5.07 8.38
N ARG A 49 8.13 -3.90 7.87
CA ARG A 49 6.84 -3.23 8.10
C ARG A 49 6.43 -2.59 6.78
N PRO A 50 5.93 -3.38 5.81
CA PRO A 50 5.74 -2.94 4.42
C PRO A 50 4.62 -1.90 4.23
N ASP A 51 3.90 -1.58 5.30
CA ASP A 51 2.93 -0.48 5.43
C ASP A 51 3.57 0.85 5.88
N LEU A 52 4.76 0.80 6.50
CA LEU A 52 5.43 1.96 7.11
C LEU A 52 6.51 2.54 6.18
N LEU A 53 6.42 3.85 5.92
CA LEU A 53 7.38 4.58 5.09
C LEU A 53 8.77 4.66 5.72
N MET A 54 9.79 4.70 4.87
CA MET A 54 11.17 5.02 5.27
C MET A 54 11.28 6.50 5.68
N PRO A 55 12.02 6.85 6.76
CA PRO A 55 12.19 8.24 7.19
C PRO A 55 12.74 9.17 6.09
N SER A 56 13.63 8.65 5.24
CA SER A 56 14.19 9.35 4.07
C SER A 56 13.14 9.79 3.04
N MET A 57 11.97 9.13 3.00
CA MET A 57 10.89 9.43 2.05
C MET A 57 9.90 10.48 2.56
N LEU A 58 9.93 10.81 3.86
CA LEU A 58 9.02 11.80 4.44
C LEU A 58 9.24 13.19 3.82
N GLY A 59 10.50 13.61 3.67
CA GLY A 59 10.87 14.87 3.03
C GLY A 59 10.38 14.97 1.57
N PRO A 60 10.75 14.02 0.69
CA PRO A 60 10.24 13.94 -0.69
C PRO A 60 8.72 14.04 -0.81
N PHE A 61 7.97 13.23 -0.07
CA PHE A 61 6.49 13.28 -0.12
C PHE A 61 5.92 14.59 0.43
N THR A 62 6.58 15.21 1.42
CA THR A 62 6.20 16.53 1.94
C THR A 62 6.39 17.62 0.88
N ARG A 63 7.52 17.61 0.15
CA ARG A 63 7.76 18.56 -0.97
C ARG A 63 6.70 18.40 -2.06
N VAL A 64 6.37 17.17 -2.45
CA VAL A 64 5.30 16.88 -3.42
C VAL A 64 3.94 17.39 -2.91
N ALA A 65 3.61 17.12 -1.65
CA ALA A 65 2.36 17.59 -1.06
C ALA A 65 2.25 19.12 -1.03
N LYS A 66 3.36 19.84 -0.76
CA LYS A 66 3.40 21.30 -0.78
C LYS A 66 3.23 21.91 -2.18
N VAL A 67 3.63 21.22 -3.26
CA VAL A 67 3.30 21.65 -4.63
C VAL A 67 1.78 21.64 -4.87
N VAL A 68 1.02 20.76 -4.22
CA VAL A 68 -0.44 20.65 -4.39
C VAL A 68 -1.25 21.50 -3.42
N GLU A 69 -0.75 21.66 -2.20
CA GLU A 69 -1.44 22.45 -1.17
C GLU A 69 -1.78 23.85 -1.68
N GLY A 70 -0.79 24.53 -2.30
CA GLY A 70 -0.86 25.91 -2.76
C GLY A 70 -1.86 26.20 -3.89
N ASP A 71 -2.41 25.18 -4.56
CA ASP A 71 -3.50 25.36 -5.53
C ASP A 71 -4.77 24.65 -5.05
N PRO A 72 -5.85 25.38 -4.72
CA PRO A 72 -7.11 24.78 -4.29
C PRO A 72 -7.80 23.95 -5.39
N LYS A 73 -7.47 24.18 -6.67
CA LYS A 73 -8.10 23.50 -7.82
C LYS A 73 -7.53 22.12 -8.11
N THR A 74 -6.35 21.78 -7.57
CA THR A 74 -5.72 20.46 -7.78
C THR A 74 -6.20 19.43 -6.74
N ALA A 75 -6.41 18.19 -7.19
CA ALA A 75 -6.77 17.05 -6.34
C ALA A 75 -5.78 15.89 -6.50
N VAL A 76 -5.72 15.01 -5.50
CA VAL A 76 -4.79 13.88 -5.39
C VAL A 76 -5.56 12.57 -5.19
N LEU A 77 -5.17 11.54 -5.93
CA LEU A 77 -5.61 10.15 -5.77
C LEU A 77 -4.39 9.26 -5.51
N VAL A 78 -4.34 8.61 -4.35
CA VAL A 78 -3.26 7.69 -3.98
C VAL A 78 -3.72 6.25 -4.19
N LEU A 79 -3.10 5.55 -5.14
CA LEU A 79 -3.37 4.15 -5.45
C LEU A 79 -2.22 3.28 -4.94
N GLY A 80 -2.50 2.36 -4.02
CA GLY A 80 -1.57 1.31 -3.66
C GLY A 80 -1.70 0.10 -4.59
N HIS A 81 -0.58 -0.52 -4.94
CA HIS A 81 -0.52 -1.77 -5.69
C HIS A 81 0.37 -2.79 -4.97
N ALA A 82 0.13 -4.07 -5.27
CA ALA A 82 0.91 -5.22 -4.83
C ALA A 82 1.18 -6.13 -6.03
N ASP A 83 2.15 -7.03 -5.89
CA ASP A 83 2.32 -8.13 -6.84
C ASP A 83 1.27 -9.23 -6.61
N ALA A 84 1.24 -10.23 -7.49
CA ALA A 84 0.27 -11.34 -7.41
C ALA A 84 0.60 -12.40 -6.34
N THR A 85 1.61 -12.21 -5.49
CA THR A 85 2.02 -13.21 -4.50
C THR A 85 1.09 -13.20 -3.29
N GLY A 86 0.60 -14.37 -2.87
CA GLY A 86 -0.24 -14.51 -1.68
C GLY A 86 -1.72 -14.19 -1.91
N ALA A 87 -2.46 -14.02 -0.81
CA ALA A 87 -3.92 -13.89 -0.85
C ALA A 87 -4.37 -12.50 -1.31
N MET A 88 -5.32 -12.45 -2.27
CA MET A 88 -5.87 -11.20 -2.83
C MET A 88 -6.33 -10.21 -1.74
N ALA A 89 -7.07 -10.68 -0.73
CA ALA A 89 -7.55 -9.84 0.37
C ALA A 89 -6.40 -9.22 1.20
N ALA A 90 -5.30 -9.95 1.41
CA ALA A 90 -4.11 -9.43 2.09
C ALA A 90 -3.42 -8.36 1.24
N ASN A 91 -3.33 -8.58 -0.08
CA ASN A 91 -2.74 -7.62 -1.01
C ASN A 91 -3.57 -6.34 -1.15
N THR A 92 -4.90 -6.45 -1.19
CA THR A 92 -5.81 -5.29 -1.13
C THR A 92 -5.67 -4.50 0.16
N ARG A 93 -5.55 -5.18 1.31
CA ARG A 93 -5.30 -4.51 2.61
C ARG A 93 -3.92 -3.82 2.65
N LEU A 94 -2.85 -4.54 2.30
CA LEU A 94 -1.48 -4.01 2.34
C LEU A 94 -1.33 -2.79 1.40
N SER A 95 -1.87 -2.88 0.19
CA SER A 95 -1.86 -1.77 -0.75
C SER A 95 -2.66 -0.57 -0.24
N LEU A 96 -3.82 -0.79 0.37
CA LEU A 96 -4.60 0.27 1.02
C LEU A 96 -3.83 0.92 2.18
N ASP A 97 -3.17 0.12 3.03
CA ASP A 97 -2.43 0.64 4.19
C ASP A 97 -1.17 1.43 3.75
N ARG A 98 -0.48 1.00 2.68
CA ARG A 98 0.57 1.81 2.02
C ARG A 98 0.04 3.16 1.50
N ALA A 99 -1.14 3.14 0.85
CA ALA A 99 -1.77 4.36 0.35
C ALA A 99 -2.17 5.32 1.49
N LYS A 100 -2.64 4.80 2.63
CA LYS A 100 -2.89 5.59 3.85
C LYS A 100 -1.62 6.26 4.38
N SER A 101 -0.50 5.55 4.46
CA SER A 101 0.77 6.10 4.95
C SER A 101 1.28 7.28 4.11
N VAL A 102 1.13 7.20 2.78
CA VAL A 102 1.43 8.32 1.88
C VAL A 102 0.40 9.45 2.05
N ALA A 103 -0.90 9.12 2.04
CA ALA A 103 -1.98 10.11 2.20
C ALA A 103 -1.90 10.88 3.54
N ALA A 104 -1.39 10.28 4.61
CA ALA A 104 -1.16 10.94 5.88
C ALA A 104 -0.22 12.16 5.73
N ILE A 105 0.84 12.07 4.92
CA ILE A 105 1.78 13.17 4.67
C ILE A 105 1.07 14.33 3.96
N PHE A 106 0.21 14.04 2.97
CA PHE A 106 -0.58 15.07 2.29
C PHE A 106 -1.54 15.78 3.26
N ARG A 107 -2.22 15.05 4.15
CA ARG A 107 -3.09 15.62 5.19
C ARG A 107 -2.30 16.50 6.17
N MET A 108 -1.16 16.00 6.67
CA MET A 108 -0.27 16.76 7.55
C MET A 108 0.32 18.01 6.88
N SER A 109 0.44 17.98 5.55
CA SER A 109 0.92 19.12 4.74
C SER A 109 -0.15 20.17 4.45
N GLY A 110 -1.40 19.99 4.90
CA GLY A 110 -2.51 20.95 4.71
C GLY A 110 -3.55 20.55 3.64
N LEU A 111 -3.38 19.42 2.94
CA LEU A 111 -4.31 19.02 1.89
C LEU A 111 -5.67 18.61 2.48
N GLN A 112 -6.72 19.29 2.00
CA GLN A 112 -8.09 19.10 2.46
C GLN A 112 -8.65 17.73 2.08
N SER A 113 -9.43 17.12 2.97
CA SER A 113 -9.91 15.73 2.80
C SER A 113 -10.79 15.54 1.55
N ASN A 114 -11.51 16.57 1.10
CA ASN A 114 -12.29 16.55 -0.14
C ASN A 114 -11.43 16.59 -1.43
N ARG A 115 -10.13 16.88 -1.31
CA ARG A 115 -9.16 16.89 -2.42
C ARG A 115 -8.23 15.66 -2.41
N LEU A 116 -8.38 14.75 -1.45
CA LEU A 116 -7.52 13.58 -1.26
C LEU A 116 -8.32 12.28 -1.21
N THR A 117 -8.23 11.50 -2.28
CA THR A 117 -8.81 10.14 -2.35
C THR A 117 -7.69 9.10 -2.23
N LEU A 118 -7.98 7.92 -1.67
CA LEU A 118 -7.03 6.82 -1.60
C LEU A 118 -7.72 5.47 -1.82
N ARG A 119 -7.04 4.52 -2.49
CA ARG A 119 -7.54 3.15 -2.72
C ARG A 119 -6.40 2.13 -2.68
N GLY A 120 -6.70 0.92 -2.21
CA GLY A 120 -5.84 -0.25 -2.39
C GLY A 120 -6.33 -1.08 -3.57
N MET A 121 -5.51 -1.21 -4.61
CA MET A 121 -5.84 -1.98 -5.81
C MET A 121 -5.38 -3.45 -5.72
N GLY A 122 -4.59 -3.82 -4.71
CA GLY A 122 -3.97 -5.13 -4.64
C GLY A 122 -3.20 -5.45 -5.92
N SER A 123 -3.42 -6.63 -6.48
CA SER A 123 -2.78 -7.12 -7.71
C SER A 123 -3.59 -6.90 -9.00
N VAL A 124 -4.74 -6.21 -8.96
CA VAL A 124 -5.69 -6.16 -10.10
C VAL A 124 -5.27 -5.24 -11.25
N MET A 125 -4.22 -4.44 -11.08
CA MET A 125 -3.64 -3.57 -12.10
C MET A 125 -2.10 -3.72 -12.16
N PRO A 126 -1.61 -4.87 -12.67
CA PRO A 126 -0.18 -5.10 -12.87
C PRO A 126 0.37 -4.17 -13.96
N ARG A 127 1.60 -3.70 -13.75
CA ARG A 127 2.42 -2.95 -14.73
C ARG A 127 3.29 -3.88 -15.57
N ALA A 128 3.66 -5.03 -15.01
CA ALA A 128 4.48 -6.07 -15.65
C ALA A 128 3.96 -7.47 -15.28
N ALA A 129 4.47 -8.50 -15.96
CA ALA A 129 4.20 -9.88 -15.60
C ALA A 129 4.67 -10.19 -14.16
N ASN A 130 4.07 -11.19 -13.50
CA ASN A 130 4.41 -11.59 -12.13
C ASN A 130 5.30 -12.84 -12.08
N ASP A 131 5.84 -13.27 -13.22
CA ASP A 131 6.75 -14.41 -13.39
C ASP A 131 8.13 -14.15 -12.77
N SER A 132 8.69 -12.98 -13.05
CA SER A 132 10.02 -12.50 -12.70
C SER A 132 10.03 -11.72 -11.38
N ASN A 133 11.19 -11.66 -10.71
CA ASN A 133 11.35 -10.82 -9.51
C ASN A 133 11.23 -9.33 -9.86
N GLU A 134 11.75 -8.98 -11.03
CA GLU A 134 11.81 -7.67 -11.64
C GLU A 134 10.39 -7.19 -11.98
N GLY A 135 9.58 -8.03 -12.64
CA GLY A 135 8.19 -7.75 -12.92
C GLY A 135 7.33 -7.59 -11.65
N ARG A 136 7.55 -8.45 -10.63
CA ARG A 136 6.92 -8.28 -9.32
C ARG A 136 7.33 -6.97 -8.64
N ALA A 137 8.60 -6.56 -8.72
CA ALA A 137 9.07 -5.28 -8.16
C ALA A 137 8.40 -4.07 -8.85
N LEU A 138 8.19 -4.11 -10.16
CA LEU A 138 7.43 -3.10 -10.89
C LEU A 138 5.93 -3.07 -10.50
N ASN A 139 5.37 -4.19 -10.03
CA ASN A 139 4.00 -4.27 -9.55
C ASN A 139 3.82 -3.75 -8.11
N ARG A 140 4.82 -3.95 -7.24
CA ARG A 140 4.84 -3.42 -5.87
C ARG A 140 5.14 -1.91 -5.87
N ARG A 141 4.11 -1.08 -6.05
CA ARG A 141 4.23 0.38 -6.11
C ARG A 141 3.08 1.13 -5.42
N VAL A 142 3.29 2.41 -5.14
CA VAL A 142 2.22 3.38 -4.88
C VAL A 142 2.26 4.42 -6.00
N GLU A 143 1.12 4.67 -6.62
CA GLU A 143 0.94 5.74 -7.60
C GLU A 143 0.21 6.91 -6.95
N ILE A 144 0.74 8.12 -7.10
CA ILE A 144 0.11 9.37 -6.66
C ILE A 144 -0.31 10.11 -7.91
N LEU A 145 -1.61 10.05 -8.23
CA LEU A 145 -2.20 10.66 -9.41
C LEU A 145 -2.69 12.07 -9.07
N MET A 146 -2.32 13.03 -9.90
CA MET A 146 -2.52 14.45 -9.67
C MET A 146 -3.11 15.09 -10.91
N THR A 147 -4.22 15.81 -10.75
CA THR A 147 -4.97 16.45 -11.85
C THR A 147 -5.94 17.48 -11.25
N PRO A 148 -6.45 18.46 -12.03
CA PRO A 148 -7.51 19.36 -11.56
C PRO A 148 -8.73 18.59 -11.02
N GLN A 149 -9.37 19.12 -9.99
CA GLN A 149 -10.47 18.45 -9.27
C GLN A 149 -11.62 18.03 -10.19
N ALA A 150 -11.95 18.84 -11.21
CA ALA A 150 -12.96 18.52 -12.22
C ALA A 150 -12.61 17.26 -13.05
N THR A 151 -11.33 17.01 -13.31
CA THR A 151 -10.84 15.79 -13.97
C THR A 151 -10.82 14.61 -13.00
N MET A 152 -10.46 14.87 -11.73
CA MET A 152 -10.38 13.84 -10.69
C MET A 152 -11.72 13.12 -10.45
N VAL A 153 -12.86 13.81 -10.52
CA VAL A 153 -14.19 13.20 -10.33
C VAL A 153 -14.43 12.07 -11.35
N ALA A 154 -14.09 12.28 -12.62
CA ALA A 154 -14.21 11.25 -13.65
C ALA A 154 -13.22 10.09 -13.44
N LEU A 155 -12.01 10.41 -12.99
CA LEU A 155 -10.96 9.43 -12.72
C LEU A 155 -11.31 8.51 -11.54
N VAL A 156 -11.85 9.06 -10.45
CA VAL A 156 -12.27 8.29 -9.28
C VAL A 156 -13.33 7.26 -9.67
N SER A 157 -14.26 7.57 -10.57
CA SER A 157 -15.24 6.60 -11.09
C SER A 157 -14.59 5.41 -11.81
N LYS A 158 -13.52 5.63 -12.60
CA LYS A 158 -12.76 4.56 -13.28
C LYS A 158 -12.16 3.57 -12.28
N TYR A 159 -11.60 4.06 -11.17
CA TYR A 159 -11.03 3.21 -10.12
C TYR A 159 -12.09 2.72 -9.12
N SER A 160 -13.29 3.31 -9.09
CA SER A 160 -14.38 2.97 -8.16
C SER A 160 -15.31 1.86 -8.62
N GLN A 161 -15.09 1.31 -9.81
CA GLN A 161 -15.57 -0.03 -10.16
C GLN A 161 -15.21 -1.00 -9.03
N PRO A 162 -16.17 -1.77 -8.46
CA PRO A 162 -15.82 -2.83 -7.53
C PRO A 162 -14.94 -3.85 -8.25
N ALA A 163 -14.00 -4.46 -7.53
CA ALA A 163 -13.41 -5.70 -8.02
C ALA A 163 -14.55 -6.71 -8.13
N LEU A 164 -14.94 -7.06 -9.37
CA LEU A 164 -16.05 -7.98 -9.60
C LEU A 164 -15.78 -9.29 -8.87
N SER A 165 -16.70 -9.66 -7.99
CA SER A 165 -16.74 -11.01 -7.46
C SER A 165 -17.10 -11.94 -8.62
N PRO A 166 -16.38 -13.04 -8.86
CA PRO A 166 -16.81 -14.05 -9.84
C PRO A 166 -18.24 -14.57 -9.58
N SER A 167 -18.69 -14.47 -8.33
CA SER A 167 -20.05 -14.76 -7.87
C SER A 167 -21.17 -14.03 -8.64
N ASP A 168 -20.94 -12.80 -9.10
CA ASP A 168 -21.98 -11.99 -9.75
C ASP A 168 -22.11 -12.30 -11.26
N LEU A 169 -21.13 -13.01 -11.84
CA LEU A 169 -21.13 -13.45 -13.25
C LEU A 169 -21.83 -14.80 -13.48
N VAL A 170 -22.31 -15.46 -12.41
CA VAL A 170 -23.01 -16.77 -12.48
C VAL A 170 -24.54 -16.61 -12.53
N ALA A 171 -25.07 -15.39 -12.32
CA ALA A 171 -26.49 -15.17 -12.03
C ALA A 171 -27.37 -14.68 -13.20
N VAL A 172 -26.93 -14.75 -14.47
CA VAL A 172 -27.80 -14.46 -15.64
C VAL A 172 -27.56 -15.46 -16.79
N GLN A 173 -28.24 -16.61 -16.74
CA GLN A 173 -28.66 -17.36 -17.93
C GLN A 173 -29.99 -18.07 -17.66
N PRO A 174 -31.16 -17.48 -18.01
CA PRO A 174 -32.39 -18.22 -18.16
C PRO A 174 -32.43 -18.84 -19.56
N ALA A 175 -31.79 -20.00 -19.73
CA ALA A 175 -31.93 -20.80 -20.95
C ALA A 175 -33.34 -21.42 -21.01
N VAL A 176 -34.23 -20.85 -21.82
CA VAL A 176 -35.56 -21.41 -22.11
C VAL A 176 -35.45 -22.56 -23.11
N ALA A 177 -35.91 -23.75 -22.71
CA ALA A 177 -36.22 -24.86 -23.60
C ALA A 177 -37.37 -25.71 -23.00
N PRO A 178 -38.31 -26.26 -23.80
CA PRO A 178 -39.58 -26.78 -23.28
C PRO A 178 -39.63 -28.30 -23.02
N SER A 179 -40.43 -28.66 -22.00
CA SER A 179 -41.24 -29.89 -21.84
C SER A 179 -40.72 -31.28 -22.29
N ILE A 180 -40.58 -32.19 -21.32
CA ILE A 180 -41.23 -33.52 -21.34
C ILE A 180 -41.78 -33.80 -19.92
N ALA A 181 -42.93 -34.48 -19.81
CA ALA A 181 -43.65 -34.67 -18.55
C ALA A 181 -43.56 -36.09 -17.95
N LYS A 182 -43.83 -36.16 -16.63
CA LYS A 182 -44.50 -37.27 -15.91
C LYS A 182 -43.68 -38.56 -15.61
N LYS A 183 -43.34 -38.76 -14.33
CA LYS A 183 -44.04 -39.73 -13.45
C LYS A 183 -43.77 -39.44 -11.96
N ALA A 184 -44.65 -39.93 -11.08
CA ALA A 184 -44.74 -39.55 -9.67
C ALA A 184 -44.08 -40.56 -8.71
N ALA A 185 -43.69 -40.10 -7.51
CA ALA A 185 -44.14 -40.61 -6.19
C ALA A 185 -43.41 -39.90 -5.03
N ALA A 186 -44.05 -39.86 -3.86
CA ALA A 186 -43.56 -39.26 -2.59
C ALA A 186 -43.66 -40.33 -1.47
N PRO A 187 -43.49 -40.03 -0.16
CA PRO A 187 -42.48 -39.24 0.57
C PRO A 187 -41.86 -40.03 1.78
N ALA A 188 -41.13 -39.33 2.68
CA ALA A 188 -40.87 -39.67 4.11
C ALA A 188 -39.81 -40.75 4.41
N LYS A 189 -39.18 -40.89 5.61
CA LYS A 189 -38.91 -40.03 6.80
C LYS A 189 -37.88 -40.75 7.72
N LYS A 190 -37.22 -39.99 8.64
CA LYS A 190 -36.65 -40.40 9.97
C LYS A 190 -35.27 -41.10 10.11
N ALA A 191 -34.71 -40.86 11.31
CA ALA A 191 -33.61 -41.52 12.06
C ALA A 191 -32.18 -41.36 11.50
N VAL A 192 -31.15 -40.85 12.21
CA VAL A 192 -30.76 -40.77 13.65
C VAL A 192 -30.29 -42.10 14.29
N VAL A 193 -28.97 -42.34 14.25
CA VAL A 193 -28.07 -42.96 15.26
C VAL A 193 -26.65 -42.49 14.86
N ALA A 194 -25.80 -41.75 15.58
CA ALA A 194 -25.38 -41.63 16.99
C ALA A 194 -24.14 -42.47 17.38
N LYS A 195 -23.20 -41.85 18.13
CA LYS A 195 -21.99 -42.42 18.80
C LYS A 195 -20.85 -42.88 17.85
N LYS A 196 -19.57 -43.02 18.25
CA LYS A 196 -18.70 -42.59 19.39
C LYS A 196 -17.36 -43.35 19.18
N GLY A 197 -16.15 -42.84 19.36
CA GLY A 197 -15.63 -41.53 19.76
C GLY A 197 -14.10 -41.62 19.87
N ALA A 198 -13.41 -40.56 20.30
CA ALA A 198 -12.03 -40.66 20.80
C ALA A 198 -12.02 -41.31 22.21
N PRO A 199 -10.87 -41.81 22.73
CA PRO A 199 -9.93 -40.88 23.35
C PRO A 199 -8.42 -41.22 23.27
N ALA A 200 -7.63 -40.14 23.30
CA ALA A 200 -6.30 -39.92 23.89
C ALA A 200 -5.43 -41.10 24.41
N LYS A 201 -4.12 -41.02 24.10
CA LYS A 201 -3.04 -41.09 25.12
C LYS A 201 -1.69 -40.54 24.64
N ALA A 202 -1.21 -39.50 25.33
CA ALA A 202 0.21 -39.38 25.69
C ALA A 202 0.34 -39.88 27.15
N PRO A 203 1.53 -40.18 27.73
CA PRO A 203 2.42 -39.08 28.19
C PRO A 203 3.93 -39.39 28.35
N ALA A 204 4.70 -38.31 28.62
CA ALA A 204 5.90 -38.27 29.50
C ALA A 204 7.19 -39.01 29.06
N LYS A 205 8.40 -38.74 29.60
CA LYS A 205 9.07 -37.58 30.26
C LYS A 205 10.55 -38.00 30.46
N LYS A 206 11.53 -37.13 30.22
CA LYS A 206 12.68 -36.91 31.14
C LYS A 206 13.56 -35.73 30.71
N ALA A 207 14.26 -35.14 31.67
CA ALA A 207 15.09 -33.95 31.52
C ALA A 207 16.43 -34.14 32.25
N VAL A 208 17.49 -33.46 31.80
CA VAL A 208 18.70 -33.25 32.60
C VAL A 208 19.25 -31.81 32.40
N LYS A 209 19.72 -31.26 33.52
CA LYS A 209 20.47 -30.02 33.82
C LYS A 209 21.70 -29.81 32.89
N ALA A 210 22.45 -28.69 32.88
CA ALA A 210 22.65 -27.66 33.91
C ALA A 210 23.22 -26.32 33.36
N ALA A 211 23.16 -25.28 34.20
CA ALA A 211 24.15 -24.19 34.31
C ALA A 211 24.66 -24.19 35.78
N PRO A 212 25.85 -23.64 36.14
CA PRO A 212 25.97 -22.17 36.32
C PRO A 212 27.38 -21.51 36.17
N ALA A 213 27.36 -20.19 35.99
CA ALA A 213 28.25 -19.13 36.53
C ALA A 213 29.80 -19.26 36.59
N LYS A 214 30.52 -18.20 36.11
CA LYS A 214 31.25 -17.21 36.96
C LYS A 214 32.05 -16.15 36.15
N LYS A 215 31.97 -14.88 36.57
CA LYS A 215 33.01 -13.81 36.46
C LYS A 215 33.65 -13.66 37.86
N PRO A 216 34.92 -13.21 38.01
CA PRO A 216 35.27 -11.78 38.17
C PRO A 216 36.57 -11.32 37.42
N VAL A 217 36.72 -10.05 36.98
CA VAL A 217 37.43 -8.88 37.61
C VAL A 217 38.96 -9.13 37.78
N VAL A 218 39.91 -8.30 37.34
CA VAL A 218 40.43 -6.99 37.86
C VAL A 218 41.30 -6.33 36.75
N ALA A 219 41.00 -5.11 36.26
CA ALA A 219 41.66 -3.80 36.51
C ALA A 219 43.12 -3.64 35.99
N LYS A 220 43.71 -2.43 35.78
CA LYS A 220 43.49 -1.11 36.44
C LYS A 220 44.20 0.04 35.67
N ALA A 221 43.71 1.28 35.81
CA ALA A 221 44.47 2.57 35.81
C ALA A 221 45.28 2.97 34.54
N ASP A 222 45.62 4.24 34.22
CA ASP A 222 45.21 5.63 34.59
C ASP A 222 45.87 6.61 33.57
N THR A 223 45.77 7.95 33.54
CA THR A 223 45.12 9.04 34.34
C THR A 223 44.90 10.28 33.42
N SER A 224 44.24 11.34 33.94
CA SER A 224 44.43 12.78 33.57
C SER A 224 43.96 13.31 32.18
N LYS A 225 43.00 14.24 32.06
CA LYS A 225 42.85 15.63 32.59
C LYS A 225 43.46 16.72 31.68
N LYS A 226 42.60 17.53 31.03
CA LYS A 226 42.58 19.00 31.17
C LYS A 226 41.33 19.64 30.51
N VAL A 227 40.64 20.50 31.24
CA VAL A 227 39.63 21.44 30.73
C VAL A 227 40.32 22.78 30.43
N ALA A 228 39.96 23.44 29.33
CA ALA A 228 40.21 24.86 29.14
C ALA A 228 39.12 25.46 28.23
N ALA A 229 38.43 26.48 28.72
CA ALA A 229 37.59 27.35 27.89
C ALA A 229 38.46 28.27 27.04
N ASN A 230 37.92 28.79 25.95
CA ASN A 230 38.47 29.98 25.30
C ASN A 230 37.34 30.97 25.02
N ASP A 231 37.34 32.05 25.78
CA ASP A 231 36.50 33.23 25.61
C ASP A 231 37.45 34.43 25.61
N GLN A 232 37.65 35.05 24.44
CA GLN A 232 38.28 36.36 24.31
C GLN A 232 37.72 37.09 23.10
N ALA A 233 37.07 38.23 23.38
CA ALA A 233 36.75 39.25 22.40
C ALA A 233 38.02 40.00 21.95
N LYS A 234 37.98 40.57 20.74
CA LYS A 234 38.73 41.80 20.42
C LYS A 234 38.19 42.50 19.17
N ASN A 235 38.03 43.82 19.33
CA ASN A 235 37.73 44.87 18.35
C ASN A 235 36.38 44.78 17.62
#